data_AF-A0A1V9YA73-F1
#
_entry.id   AF-A0A1V9YA73-F1
#
_cell.length_a   1.000
_cell.length_b   1.000
_cell.length_c   1.000
_cell.angle_alpha   90.00
_cell.angle_beta   90.00
_cell.angle_gamma   90.00
#
_symmetry.space_group_name_H-M   'P 1'
#
loop_
_entity.id
_entity.type
_entity.pdbx_description
1 polymer ?
#
loop_
_entity_poly.entity_id
_entity_poly.type
_entity_poly.pdbx_seq_one_letter_code
_entity_poly.pdbx_strand_id
1 'polypeptide(L)'
;MRRTLEDRRLMRSRAQRAYVNRRKQAFRALEATVASSTQEIARLEGRRYILQSMLARSVTMNESQFVRLMHEYVRMFENGFKRRDAVAASSQERFLRSIMSEDLAFHGHRSLDTFIRIFQQYSSTHLSFTIRFVSCSVVMDDDDSCLTATLQTVVTQRMTRQSLAVYFPHVLQDEALVQVLIGRSLAIPQTSVFWFTSDGQIAQYSATMALVPTFLTLLQSLELTNFLLETRQLDRAPTE
;
A
#
# COMPACT_ATOMS: atom_id res chain seq x y z
N MET A 1 71.08 3.24 41.23
CA MET A 1 69.63 3.53 41.23
C MET A 1 69.16 4.58 40.19
N ARG A 2 70.05 5.21 39.38
CA ARG A 2 69.67 6.23 38.36
C ARG A 2 69.31 5.70 36.95
N ARG A 3 69.87 4.56 36.51
CA ARG A 3 69.59 3.96 35.18
C ARG A 3 68.12 3.58 34.95
N THR A 4 67.41 3.17 36.00
CA THR A 4 66.02 2.68 35.92
C THR A 4 64.97 3.80 35.68
N LEU A 5 65.29 5.05 35.99
CA LEU A 5 64.39 6.19 35.75
C LEU A 5 64.46 6.70 34.31
N GLU A 6 65.65 6.68 33.70
CA GLU A 6 65.85 7.03 32.29
C GLU A 6 65.23 5.98 31.36
N ASP A 7 65.40 4.70 31.68
CA ASP A 7 64.76 3.60 30.94
C ASP A 7 63.22 3.69 31.01
N ARG A 8 62.66 4.05 32.17
CA ARG A 8 61.22 4.28 32.34
C ARG A 8 60.71 5.49 31.55
N ARG A 9 61.50 6.57 31.43
CA ARG A 9 61.15 7.74 30.61
C ARG A 9 61.19 7.43 29.11
N LEU A 10 62.19 6.67 28.66
CA LEU A 10 62.30 6.21 27.28
C LEU A 10 61.16 5.26 26.89
N MET A 11 60.82 4.31 27.77
CA MET A 11 59.67 3.41 27.61
C MET A 11 58.34 4.19 27.50
N ARG A 12 58.10 5.17 28.37
CA ARG A 12 56.89 6.03 28.30
C ARG A 12 56.84 6.86 27.02
N SER A 13 57.97 7.42 26.58
CA SER A 13 58.06 8.15 25.31
C SER A 13 57.75 7.26 24.10
N ARG A 14 58.29 6.03 24.08
CA ARG A 14 58.00 5.04 23.03
C ARG A 14 56.54 4.59 23.04
N ALA A 15 55.97 4.31 24.21
CA ALA A 15 54.56 3.95 24.36
C ALA A 15 53.63 5.09 23.91
N GLN A 16 53.95 6.35 24.26
CA GLN A 16 53.20 7.52 23.83
C GLN A 16 53.27 7.71 22.31
N ARG A 17 54.45 7.55 21.68
CA ARG A 17 54.59 7.59 20.22
C ARG A 17 53.80 6.47 19.54
N ALA A 18 53.84 5.26 20.09
CA ALA A 18 53.06 4.13 19.57
C ALA A 18 51.55 4.37 19.67
N TYR A 19 51.07 4.93 20.79
CA TYR A 19 49.67 5.30 20.98
C TYR A 19 49.22 6.39 19.99
N VAL A 20 50.01 7.46 19.84
CA VAL A 20 49.73 8.54 18.88
C VAL A 20 49.73 8.01 17.44
N ASN A 21 50.66 7.13 17.08
CA ASN A 21 50.71 6.51 15.76
C ASN A 21 49.52 5.59 15.50
N ARG A 22 49.12 4.75 16.47
CA ARG A 22 47.91 3.91 16.36
C ARG A 22 46.65 4.76 16.21
N ARG A 23 46.53 5.85 16.98
CA ARG A 23 45.39 6.78 16.88
C ARG A 23 45.35 7.48 15.53
N LYS A 24 46.51 7.92 15.00
CA LYS A 24 46.62 8.48 13.65
C LYS A 24 46.26 7.45 12.57
N GLN A 25 46.69 6.20 12.71
CA GLN A 25 46.34 5.14 11.77
C GLN A 25 44.85 4.81 11.80
N ALA A 26 44.25 4.69 12.99
CA ALA A 26 42.81 4.47 13.14
C ALA A 26 41.99 5.62 12.55
N PHE A 27 42.42 6.86 12.77
CA PHE A 27 41.78 8.04 12.18
C PHE A 27 41.85 8.03 10.65
N ARG A 28 43.04 7.75 10.08
CA ARG A 28 43.21 7.61 8.62
C ARG A 28 42.39 6.48 8.03
N ALA A 29 42.28 5.36 8.73
CA ALA A 29 41.46 4.23 8.29
C ALA A 29 39.97 4.61 8.29
N LEU A 30 39.50 5.34 9.31
CA LEU A 30 38.14 5.84 9.37
C LEU A 30 37.85 6.85 8.25
N GLU A 31 38.76 7.80 8.00
CA GLU A 31 38.65 8.74 6.88
C GLU A 31 38.54 8.03 5.53
N ALA A 32 39.36 6.98 5.33
CA ALA A 32 39.29 6.17 4.11
C ALA A 32 37.95 5.43 3.98
N THR A 33 37.42 4.88 5.08
CA THR A 33 36.11 4.23 5.08
C THR A 33 34.99 5.22 4.79
N VAL A 34 34.99 6.39 5.42
CA VAL A 34 33.99 7.44 5.17
C VAL A 34 34.04 7.87 3.71
N ALA A 35 35.23 8.14 3.17
CA ALA A 35 35.38 8.49 1.76
C ALA A 35 34.84 7.40 0.82
N SER A 36 35.14 6.13 1.10
CA SER A 36 34.62 4.99 0.33
C SER A 36 33.10 4.89 0.41
N SER A 37 32.52 5.06 1.61
CA SER A 37 31.06 5.00 1.80
C SER A 37 30.36 6.16 1.12
N THR A 38 30.90 7.38 1.19
CA THR A 38 30.35 8.55 0.49
C THR A 38 30.39 8.35 -1.02
N GLN A 39 31.48 7.80 -1.56
CA GLN A 39 31.58 7.46 -2.98
C GLN A 39 30.55 6.39 -3.38
N GLU A 40 30.32 5.40 -2.52
CA GLU A 40 29.34 4.36 -2.77
C GLU A 40 27.90 4.89 -2.72
N ILE A 41 27.57 5.78 -1.77
CA ILE A 41 26.28 6.48 -1.73
C ILE A 41 26.07 7.28 -3.03
N ALA A 42 27.03 8.11 -3.42
CA ALA A 42 26.94 8.89 -4.66
C ALA A 42 26.75 7.99 -5.90
N ARG A 43 27.42 6.83 -5.93
CA ARG A 43 27.27 5.83 -7.00
C ARG A 43 25.87 5.21 -7.01
N LEU A 44 25.35 4.83 -5.84
CA LEU A 44 24.03 4.23 -5.70
C LEU A 44 22.91 5.23 -6.01
N GLU A 45 23.05 6.48 -5.56
CA GLU A 45 22.15 7.58 -5.89
C GLU A 45 22.16 7.87 -7.38
N GLY A 46 23.33 7.92 -8.02
CA GLY A 46 23.46 8.07 -9.46
C GLY A 46 22.81 6.92 -10.24
N ARG A 47 22.98 5.67 -9.77
CA ARG A 47 22.32 4.50 -10.39
C ARG A 47 20.80 4.56 -10.21
N ARG A 48 20.31 4.98 -9.05
CA ARG A 48 18.87 5.19 -8.79
C ARG A 48 18.30 6.24 -9.74
N TYR A 49 18.99 7.38 -9.90
CA TYR A 49 18.61 8.44 -10.82
C TYR A 49 18.55 7.98 -12.29
N ILE A 50 19.55 7.24 -12.75
CA ILE A 50 19.57 6.68 -14.10
C ILE A 50 18.40 5.69 -14.30
N LEU A 51 18.14 4.81 -13.34
CA LEU A 51 17.02 3.87 -13.42
C LEU A 51 15.67 4.59 -13.44
N GLN A 52 15.49 5.62 -12.60
CA GLN A 52 14.29 6.45 -12.58
C GLN A 52 14.08 7.20 -13.91
N SER A 53 15.13 7.81 -14.46
CA SER A 53 15.05 8.52 -15.75
C SER A 53 14.84 7.59 -16.95
N MET A 54 15.39 6.37 -16.92
CA MET A 54 15.11 5.35 -17.94
C MET A 54 13.66 4.86 -17.87
N LEU A 55 13.13 4.64 -16.66
CA LEU A 55 11.72 4.33 -16.43
C LEU A 55 10.82 5.43 -16.99
N ALA A 56 11.11 6.70 -16.67
CA ALA A 56 10.38 7.87 -17.19
C ALA A 56 10.45 7.98 -18.72
N ARG A 57 11.62 7.73 -19.35
CA ARG A 57 11.77 7.79 -20.81
C ARG A 57 11.12 6.62 -21.56
N SER A 58 10.91 5.46 -20.92
CA SER A 58 10.16 4.35 -21.52
C SER A 58 8.64 4.61 -21.61
N VAL A 59 8.14 5.61 -20.86
CA VAL A 59 6.72 5.95 -20.73
C VAL A 59 6.21 6.83 -21.87
N THR A 60 7.09 7.48 -22.65
CA THR A 60 6.65 8.36 -23.75
C THR A 60 5.98 7.62 -24.93
N MET A 61 5.93 6.29 -24.92
CA MET A 61 5.16 5.50 -25.90
C MET A 61 4.26 4.40 -25.31
N ASN A 62 4.21 4.23 -23.98
CA ASN A 62 3.44 3.16 -23.31
C ASN A 62 2.96 3.64 -21.95
N GLU A 63 1.71 3.34 -21.57
CA GLU A 63 1.05 3.61 -20.26
C GLU A 63 1.95 4.14 -19.12
N SER A 64 1.52 5.20 -18.43
CA SER A 64 2.28 5.72 -17.29
C SER A 64 2.57 4.64 -16.25
N GLN A 65 3.70 4.74 -15.56
CA GLN A 65 4.08 3.77 -14.52
C GLN A 65 2.99 3.59 -13.45
N PHE A 66 2.20 4.64 -13.22
CA PHE A 66 1.08 4.64 -12.27
C PHE A 66 -0.11 3.85 -12.80
N VAL A 67 -0.40 3.91 -14.11
CA VAL A 67 -1.41 3.03 -14.73
C VAL A 67 -0.99 1.57 -14.62
N ARG A 68 0.28 1.25 -14.89
CA ARG A 68 0.81 -0.11 -14.69
C ARG A 68 0.70 -0.58 -13.24
N LEU A 69 0.99 0.32 -12.30
CA LEU A 69 0.83 0.06 -10.86
C LEU A 69 -0.63 -0.27 -10.52
N MET A 70 -1.59 0.50 -11.05
CA MET A 70 -3.02 0.24 -10.85
C MET A 70 -3.48 -1.07 -11.50
N HIS A 71 -2.94 -1.42 -12.66
CA HIS A 71 -3.17 -2.73 -13.28
C HIS A 71 -2.66 -3.87 -12.41
N GLU A 72 -1.44 -3.77 -11.88
CA GLU A 72 -0.87 -4.80 -11.00
C GLU A 72 -1.63 -4.89 -9.68
N TYR A 73 -2.10 -3.75 -9.12
CA TYR A 73 -3.00 -3.73 -7.98
C TYR A 73 -4.28 -4.55 -8.28
N VAL A 74 -4.98 -4.27 -9.38
CA VAL A 74 -6.21 -5.01 -9.72
C VAL A 74 -5.92 -6.49 -9.96
N ARG A 75 -4.84 -6.82 -10.67
CA ARG A 75 -4.43 -8.20 -10.91
C ARG A 75 -4.14 -8.96 -9.61
N MET A 76 -3.43 -8.31 -8.69
CA MET A 76 -3.04 -8.92 -7.42
C MET A 76 -4.25 -9.18 -6.50
N PHE A 77 -5.27 -8.33 -6.58
CA PHE A 77 -6.49 -8.42 -5.78
C PHE A 77 -7.73 -8.83 -6.59
N GLU A 78 -7.54 -9.39 -7.80
CA GLU A 78 -8.62 -9.76 -8.70
C GLU A 78 -9.63 -10.69 -8.03
N ASN A 79 -9.15 -11.60 -7.17
CA ASN A 79 -9.98 -12.53 -6.40
C ASN A 79 -9.98 -12.21 -4.90
N GLY A 80 -9.76 -10.93 -4.57
CA GLY A 80 -9.68 -10.44 -3.19
C GLY A 80 -8.43 -10.88 -2.43
N PHE A 81 -8.48 -10.70 -1.12
CA PHE A 81 -7.40 -11.10 -0.22
C PHE A 81 -7.39 -12.61 0.03
N LYS A 82 -6.26 -13.24 -0.28
CA LYS A 82 -6.06 -14.70 -0.20
C LYS A 82 -5.70 -15.14 1.22
N ARG A 83 -6.52 -14.82 2.23
CA ARG A 83 -6.25 -15.10 3.66
C ARG A 83 -5.90 -16.55 3.98
N ARG A 84 -6.41 -17.51 3.21
CA ARG A 84 -6.17 -18.96 3.42
C ARG A 84 -4.83 -19.45 2.84
N ASP A 85 -4.21 -18.65 1.98
CA ASP A 85 -2.89 -18.92 1.40
C ASP A 85 -1.88 -17.95 2.03
N ALA A 86 -1.10 -18.46 2.98
CA ALA A 86 -0.16 -17.65 3.75
C ALA A 86 0.91 -16.96 2.86
N VAL A 87 1.34 -17.63 1.77
CA VAL A 87 2.35 -17.09 0.87
C VAL A 87 1.76 -15.96 0.03
N ALA A 88 0.56 -16.18 -0.51
CA ALA A 88 -0.13 -15.15 -1.29
C ALA A 88 -0.56 -13.97 -0.42
N ALA A 89 -1.09 -14.21 0.78
CA ALA A 89 -1.46 -13.16 1.73
C ALA A 89 -0.26 -12.29 2.12
N SER A 90 0.88 -12.90 2.43
CA SER A 90 2.12 -12.17 2.76
C SER A 90 2.62 -11.34 1.57
N SER A 91 2.48 -11.87 0.35
CA SER A 91 2.86 -11.15 -0.88
C SER A 91 1.93 -9.96 -1.16
N GLN A 92 0.61 -10.14 -0.99
CA GLN A 92 -0.40 -9.09 -1.12
C GLN A 92 -0.19 -7.97 -0.10
N GLU A 93 0.09 -8.31 1.16
CA GLU A 93 0.36 -7.33 2.20
C GLU A 93 1.64 -6.55 1.92
N ARG A 94 2.74 -7.25 1.56
CA ARG A 94 4.01 -6.61 1.22
C ARG A 94 3.87 -5.65 0.04
N PHE A 95 3.07 -6.03 -0.96
CA PHE A 95 2.78 -5.15 -2.08
C PHE A 95 2.10 -3.86 -1.61
N LEU A 96 1.02 -3.93 -0.82
CA LEU A 96 0.36 -2.73 -0.29
C LEU A 96 1.31 -1.85 0.51
N ARG A 97 2.12 -2.43 1.40
CA ARG A 97 3.15 -1.70 2.16
C ARG A 97 4.23 -1.06 1.30
N SER A 98 4.49 -1.62 0.11
CA SER A 98 5.47 -1.02 -0.82
C SER A 98 4.91 0.19 -1.59
N ILE A 99 3.59 0.31 -1.70
CA ILE A 99 2.95 1.32 -2.56
C ILE A 99 2.13 2.35 -1.78
N MET A 100 1.79 2.07 -0.52
CA MET A 100 1.02 2.94 0.37
C MET A 100 1.88 3.43 1.54
N SER A 101 1.64 4.66 1.97
CA SER A 101 2.21 5.22 3.19
C SER A 101 1.68 4.48 4.41
N GLU A 102 2.51 4.30 5.45
CA GLU A 102 2.06 3.77 6.74
C GLU A 102 0.99 4.67 7.39
N ASP A 103 1.03 5.98 7.11
CA ASP A 103 0.06 6.99 7.56
C ASP A 103 -1.10 7.19 6.58
N LEU A 104 -1.49 6.14 5.84
CA LEU A 104 -2.55 6.19 4.82
C LEU A 104 -3.87 6.75 5.36
N ALA A 105 -4.34 7.86 4.80
CA ALA A 105 -5.63 8.45 5.12
C ALA A 105 -6.76 7.87 4.22
N PHE A 106 -7.83 7.36 4.83
CA PHE A 106 -9.00 6.84 4.11
C PHE A 106 -10.25 6.79 5.01
N HIS A 107 -11.42 7.16 4.50
CA HIS A 107 -12.72 7.04 5.20
C HIS A 107 -12.71 7.45 6.70
N GLY A 108 -11.98 8.51 7.06
CA GLY A 108 -11.85 8.98 8.45
C GLY A 108 -10.81 8.25 9.32
N HIS A 109 -10.15 7.24 8.78
CA HIS A 109 -9.02 6.53 9.38
C HIS A 109 -7.68 7.05 8.83
N ARG A 110 -6.61 6.80 9.59
CA ARG A 110 -5.23 7.12 9.24
C ARG A 110 -4.31 6.00 9.73
N SER A 111 -4.18 4.94 8.94
CA SER A 111 -3.40 3.73 9.29
C SER A 111 -3.45 2.71 8.15
N LEU A 112 -2.30 2.34 7.61
CA LEU A 112 -2.21 1.27 6.60
C LEU A 112 -2.67 -0.10 7.16
N ASP A 113 -2.33 -0.43 8.40
CA ASP A 113 -2.78 -1.68 9.03
C ASP A 113 -4.30 -1.77 9.11
N THR A 114 -4.96 -0.66 9.45
CA THR A 114 -6.42 -0.59 9.49
C THR A 114 -7.02 -0.78 8.10
N PHE A 115 -6.42 -0.17 7.07
CA PHE A 115 -6.82 -0.37 5.68
C PHE A 115 -6.71 -1.83 5.25
N ILE A 116 -5.55 -2.47 5.51
CA ILE A 116 -5.32 -3.87 5.18
C ILE A 116 -6.36 -4.76 5.87
N ARG A 117 -6.63 -4.54 7.15
CA ARG A 117 -7.62 -5.32 7.91
C ARG A 117 -9.04 -5.18 7.34
N ILE A 118 -9.46 -3.94 7.03
CA ILE A 118 -10.77 -3.67 6.39
C ILE A 118 -10.85 -4.35 5.04
N PHE A 119 -9.82 -4.19 4.20
CA PHE A 119 -9.82 -4.77 2.87
C PHE A 119 -9.81 -6.30 2.93
N GLN A 120 -9.05 -6.90 3.85
CA GLN A 120 -9.11 -8.33 4.13
C GLN A 120 -10.52 -8.76 4.54
N GLN A 121 -11.16 -8.07 5.48
CA GLN A 121 -12.49 -8.43 5.97
C GLN A 121 -13.53 -8.46 4.84
N TYR A 122 -13.50 -7.48 3.94
CA TYR A 122 -14.53 -7.33 2.91
C TYR A 122 -14.23 -8.04 1.59
N SER A 123 -12.98 -8.40 1.31
CA SER A 123 -12.59 -9.10 0.07
C SER A 123 -12.28 -10.58 0.25
N SER A 124 -12.23 -11.07 1.49
CA SER A 124 -12.00 -12.49 1.79
C SER A 124 -13.28 -13.29 2.04
N THR A 125 -14.42 -12.60 2.03
CA THR A 125 -15.66 -13.14 2.59
C THR A 125 -16.25 -14.29 1.76
N HIS A 126 -15.97 -14.40 0.45
CA HIS A 126 -16.62 -15.40 -0.42
C HIS A 126 -15.74 -15.86 -1.59
N LEU A 127 -16.02 -17.07 -2.11
CA LEU A 127 -15.46 -17.63 -3.36
C LEU A 127 -15.85 -16.84 -4.63
N SER A 128 -16.72 -15.84 -4.50
CA SER A 128 -17.36 -15.11 -5.62
C SER A 128 -16.99 -13.63 -5.68
N PHE A 129 -16.08 -13.16 -4.82
CA PHE A 129 -15.59 -11.79 -4.88
C PHE A 129 -14.56 -11.67 -6.01
N THR A 130 -14.81 -10.77 -6.95
CA THR A 130 -13.81 -10.42 -7.98
C THR A 130 -13.75 -8.92 -8.27
N ILE A 131 -12.57 -8.41 -8.61
CA ILE A 131 -12.34 -7.04 -9.07
C ILE A 131 -11.88 -7.08 -10.51
N ARG A 132 -12.62 -6.42 -11.41
CA ARG A 132 -12.25 -6.29 -12.82
C ARG A 132 -11.84 -4.87 -13.16
N PHE A 133 -10.69 -4.71 -13.82
CA PHE A 133 -10.23 -3.42 -14.33
C PHE A 133 -11.16 -2.91 -15.44
N VAL A 134 -11.47 -1.60 -15.42
CA VAL A 134 -12.21 -0.91 -16.49
C VAL A 134 -11.33 0.14 -17.14
N SER A 135 -10.84 1.11 -16.36
CA SER A 135 -9.96 2.17 -16.85
C SER A 135 -9.19 2.80 -15.71
N CYS A 136 -8.09 3.47 -16.04
CA CYS A 136 -7.33 4.29 -15.10
C CYS A 136 -6.94 5.60 -15.77
N SER A 137 -7.22 6.72 -15.12
CA SER A 137 -6.70 8.04 -15.51
C SER A 137 -5.76 8.55 -14.43
N VAL A 138 -4.70 9.25 -14.85
CA VAL A 138 -3.68 9.78 -13.96
C VAL A 138 -3.51 11.26 -14.23
N VAL A 139 -3.44 12.04 -13.15
CA VAL A 139 -3.10 13.45 -13.18
C VAL A 139 -1.68 13.60 -12.64
N MET A 140 -0.83 14.18 -13.47
CA MET A 140 0.59 14.46 -13.16
C MET A 140 0.74 15.95 -12.80
N ASP A 141 1.76 16.28 -12.02
CA ASP A 141 2.23 17.67 -11.88
C ASP A 141 3.23 18.04 -12.98
N ASP A 142 3.73 19.27 -12.92
CA ASP A 142 4.68 19.82 -13.89
C ASP A 142 6.06 19.13 -13.86
N ASP A 143 6.37 18.40 -12.77
CA ASP A 143 7.62 17.67 -12.56
C ASP A 143 7.48 16.16 -12.89
N ASP A 144 6.44 15.77 -13.63
CA ASP A 144 6.11 14.36 -13.95
C ASP A 144 5.94 13.46 -12.70
N SER A 145 5.55 14.05 -11.57
CA SER A 145 5.11 13.30 -10.39
C SER A 145 3.60 13.09 -10.43
N CYS A 146 3.13 11.88 -10.09
CA CYS A 146 1.70 11.63 -10.04
C CYS A 146 1.10 12.35 -8.84
N LEU A 147 0.07 13.15 -9.07
CA LEU A 147 -0.75 13.73 -8.02
C LEU A 147 -1.85 12.76 -7.63
N THR A 148 -2.58 12.26 -8.63
CA THR A 148 -3.74 11.39 -8.42
C THR A 148 -3.89 10.33 -9.50
N ALA A 149 -4.34 9.14 -9.13
CA ALA A 149 -4.84 8.14 -10.04
C ALA A 149 -6.31 7.85 -9.73
N THR A 150 -7.17 7.91 -10.75
CA THR A 150 -8.57 7.53 -10.68
C THR A 150 -8.76 6.21 -11.40
N LEU A 151 -9.07 5.17 -10.62
CA LEU A 151 -9.25 3.80 -11.08
C LEU A 151 -10.75 3.46 -11.12
N GLN A 152 -11.21 3.03 -12.29
CA GLN A 152 -12.55 2.47 -12.48
C GLN A 152 -12.46 0.95 -12.50
N THR A 153 -13.27 0.31 -11.68
CA THR A 153 -13.38 -1.16 -11.59
C THR A 153 -14.83 -1.59 -11.53
N VAL A 154 -15.07 -2.89 -11.75
CA VAL A 154 -16.32 -3.54 -11.39
C VAL A 154 -16.02 -4.60 -10.35
N VAL A 155 -16.62 -4.44 -9.16
CA VAL A 155 -16.58 -5.44 -8.10
C VAL A 155 -17.78 -6.37 -8.30
N THR A 156 -17.51 -7.66 -8.51
CA THR A 156 -18.56 -8.68 -8.58
C THR A 156 -18.58 -9.49 -7.30
N GLN A 157 -19.77 -9.73 -6.76
CA GLN A 157 -19.95 -10.58 -5.60
C GLN A 157 -21.30 -11.26 -5.62
N ARG A 158 -21.32 -12.55 -5.28
CA ARG A 158 -22.57 -13.27 -5.01
C ARG A 158 -23.03 -12.99 -3.58
N MET A 159 -24.25 -12.48 -3.45
CA MET A 159 -24.88 -12.26 -2.16
C MET A 159 -25.16 -13.58 -1.46
N THR A 160 -24.73 -13.68 -0.21
CA THR A 160 -25.01 -14.79 0.69
C THR A 160 -25.54 -14.24 2.01
N ARG A 161 -26.07 -15.12 2.86
CA ARG A 161 -26.49 -14.70 4.19
C ARG A 161 -25.35 -14.12 5.03
N GLN A 162 -24.14 -14.68 4.86
CA GLN A 162 -22.94 -14.17 5.52
C GLN A 162 -22.54 -12.79 4.99
N SER A 163 -22.61 -12.55 3.68
CA SER A 163 -22.34 -11.21 3.14
C SER A 163 -23.37 -10.21 3.64
N LEU A 164 -24.66 -10.57 3.68
CA LEU A 164 -25.72 -9.72 4.26
C LEU A 164 -25.44 -9.39 5.72
N ALA A 165 -25.03 -10.36 6.53
CA ALA A 165 -24.65 -10.12 7.93
C ALA A 165 -23.51 -9.11 8.08
N VAL A 166 -22.58 -9.08 7.11
CA VAL A 166 -21.41 -8.20 7.13
C VAL A 166 -21.76 -6.79 6.62
N TYR A 167 -22.51 -6.67 5.52
CA TYR A 167 -22.76 -5.37 4.87
C TYR A 167 -24.06 -4.69 5.31
N PHE A 168 -25.11 -5.48 5.53
CA PHE A 168 -26.49 -5.04 5.75
C PHE A 168 -27.17 -5.88 6.85
N PRO A 169 -26.62 -5.94 8.08
CA PRO A 169 -27.11 -6.85 9.12
C PRO A 169 -28.58 -6.64 9.49
N HIS A 170 -29.10 -5.41 9.35
CA HIS A 170 -30.50 -5.10 9.59
C HIS A 170 -31.46 -5.81 8.64
N VAL A 171 -31.03 -6.10 7.40
CA VAL A 171 -31.82 -6.85 6.41
C VAL A 171 -32.14 -8.27 6.87
N LEU A 172 -31.33 -8.85 7.76
CA LEU A 172 -31.56 -10.21 8.27
C LEU A 172 -32.84 -10.36 9.09
N GLN A 173 -33.49 -9.26 9.46
CA GLN A 173 -34.80 -9.25 10.14
C GLN A 173 -35.97 -9.41 9.16
N ASP A 174 -35.75 -9.17 7.86
CA ASP A 174 -36.74 -9.35 6.80
C ASP A 174 -36.37 -10.55 5.93
N GLU A 175 -36.92 -11.72 6.29
CA GLU A 175 -36.59 -12.96 5.59
C GLU A 175 -37.05 -12.95 4.13
N ALA A 176 -38.13 -12.24 3.78
CA ALA A 176 -38.59 -12.16 2.40
C ALA A 176 -37.55 -11.42 1.54
N LEU A 177 -37.04 -10.29 2.03
CA LEU A 177 -35.96 -9.55 1.36
C LEU A 177 -34.65 -10.36 1.31
N VAL A 178 -34.31 -11.09 2.37
CA VAL A 178 -33.15 -11.99 2.38
C VAL A 178 -33.24 -13.02 1.26
N GLN A 179 -34.40 -13.66 1.06
CA GLN A 179 -34.60 -14.66 0.00
C GLN A 179 -34.53 -14.05 -1.40
N VAL A 180 -34.92 -12.79 -1.58
CA VAL A 180 -34.75 -12.07 -2.86
C VAL A 180 -33.27 -11.82 -3.19
N LEU A 181 -32.47 -11.51 -2.16
CA LEU A 181 -31.07 -11.11 -2.31
C LEU A 181 -30.11 -12.31 -2.41
N ILE A 182 -30.31 -13.35 -1.60
CA ILE A 182 -29.37 -14.48 -1.55
C ILE A 182 -29.28 -15.16 -2.93
N GLY A 183 -28.05 -15.47 -3.32
CA GLY A 183 -27.75 -16.13 -4.58
C GLY A 183 -27.68 -15.19 -5.78
N ARG A 184 -28.07 -13.93 -5.64
CA ARG A 184 -27.90 -12.92 -6.70
C ARG A 184 -26.42 -12.53 -6.82
N SER A 185 -25.93 -12.44 -8.05
CA SER A 185 -24.60 -11.91 -8.33
C SER A 185 -24.75 -10.43 -8.67
N LEU A 186 -24.08 -9.57 -7.90
CA LEU A 186 -24.05 -8.14 -8.13
C LEU A 186 -22.78 -7.79 -8.90
N ALA A 187 -22.89 -6.91 -9.88
CA ALA A 187 -21.76 -6.26 -10.54
C ALA A 187 -21.84 -4.77 -10.18
N ILE A 188 -20.95 -4.32 -9.31
CA ILE A 188 -20.98 -3.00 -8.70
C ILE A 188 -19.84 -2.17 -9.30
N PRO A 189 -20.13 -1.17 -10.14
CA PRO A 189 -19.13 -0.19 -10.55
C PRO A 189 -18.54 0.51 -9.32
N GLN A 190 -17.22 0.60 -9.27
CA GLN A 190 -16.46 1.26 -8.23
C GLN A 190 -15.47 2.24 -8.84
N THR A 191 -15.46 3.46 -8.31
CA THR A 191 -14.43 4.48 -8.55
C THR A 191 -13.54 4.56 -7.33
N SER A 192 -12.25 4.34 -7.51
CA SER A 192 -11.22 4.51 -6.48
C SER A 192 -10.30 5.66 -6.86
N VAL A 193 -10.01 6.55 -5.92
CA VAL A 193 -9.07 7.67 -6.10
C VAL A 193 -7.91 7.48 -5.14
N PHE A 194 -6.70 7.54 -5.69
CA PHE A 194 -5.44 7.41 -4.98
C PHE A 194 -4.68 8.72 -5.10
N TRP A 195 -4.29 9.33 -3.98
CA TRP A 195 -3.43 10.50 -3.97
C TRP A 195 -2.03 10.09 -3.56
N PHE A 196 -1.05 10.56 -4.33
CA PHE A 196 0.34 10.18 -4.19
C PHE A 196 1.14 11.29 -3.52
N THR A 197 2.18 10.89 -2.79
CA THR A 197 3.23 11.78 -2.30
C THR A 197 4.25 12.04 -3.41
N SER A 198 5.11 13.04 -3.20
CA SER A 198 6.28 13.30 -4.05
C SER A 198 7.21 12.09 -4.17
N ASP A 199 7.21 11.20 -3.17
CA ASP A 199 8.01 9.97 -3.17
C ASP A 199 7.34 8.81 -3.94
N GLY A 200 6.16 9.04 -4.51
CA GLY A 200 5.41 8.06 -5.30
C GLY A 200 4.63 7.04 -4.49
N GLN A 201 4.47 7.24 -3.17
CA GLN A 201 3.61 6.41 -2.33
C GLN A 201 2.19 6.97 -2.26
N ILE A 202 1.20 6.11 -2.09
CA ILE A 202 -0.20 6.52 -1.88
C ILE A 202 -0.37 6.98 -0.43
N ALA A 203 -0.65 8.27 -0.23
CA ALA A 203 -0.90 8.85 1.10
C ALA A 203 -2.39 8.96 1.44
N GLN A 204 -3.27 9.00 0.44
CA GLN A 204 -4.71 9.03 0.66
C GLN A 204 -5.42 8.11 -0.32
N TYR A 205 -6.51 7.52 0.15
CA TYR A 205 -7.38 6.65 -0.62
C TYR A 205 -8.85 6.96 -0.34
N SER A 206 -9.66 6.95 -1.39
CA SER A 206 -11.12 7.05 -1.32
C SER A 206 -11.73 6.11 -2.34
N ALA A 207 -12.89 5.54 -2.02
CA ALA A 207 -13.64 4.75 -2.97
C ALA A 207 -15.13 5.06 -2.90
N THR A 208 -15.79 4.98 -4.03
CA THR A 208 -17.24 5.10 -4.14
C THR A 208 -17.77 3.97 -5.00
N MET A 209 -18.76 3.26 -4.46
CA MET A 209 -19.43 2.16 -5.13
C MET A 209 -20.84 2.58 -5.56
N ALA A 210 -21.23 2.25 -6.79
CA ALA A 210 -22.53 2.57 -7.37
C ALA A 210 -23.64 1.61 -6.84
N LEU A 211 -23.83 1.57 -5.53
CA LEU A 211 -24.75 0.63 -4.88
C LEU A 211 -26.22 0.92 -5.16
N VAL A 212 -26.63 2.19 -5.10
CA VAL A 212 -28.01 2.62 -5.38
C VAL A 212 -28.49 2.12 -6.75
N PRO A 213 -27.81 2.42 -7.88
CA PRO A 213 -28.28 1.93 -9.18
C PRO A 213 -28.18 0.40 -9.29
N THR A 214 -27.20 -0.23 -8.64
CA THR A 214 -27.07 -1.70 -8.64
C THR A 214 -28.26 -2.38 -7.96
N PHE A 215 -28.62 -1.94 -6.75
CA PHE A 215 -29.73 -2.53 -5.99
C PHE A 215 -31.09 -2.10 -6.53
N LEU A 216 -31.24 -0.88 -7.04
CA LEU A 216 -32.49 -0.46 -7.69
C LEU A 216 -32.80 -1.31 -8.91
N THR A 217 -31.78 -1.66 -9.70
CA THR A 217 -31.93 -2.58 -10.85
C THR A 217 -32.33 -3.99 -10.40
N LEU A 218 -31.78 -4.47 -9.28
CA LEU A 218 -32.09 -5.80 -8.75
C LEU A 218 -33.50 -5.88 -8.12
N LEU A 219 -33.84 -4.91 -7.29
CA LEU A 219 -35.05 -4.93 -6.46
C LEU A 219 -36.25 -4.31 -7.17
N GLN A 220 -36.01 -3.48 -8.20
CA GLN A 220 -37.06 -2.75 -8.93
C GLN A 220 -37.99 -1.92 -8.03
N SER A 221 -37.52 -1.55 -6.84
CA SER A 221 -38.23 -0.71 -5.85
C SER A 221 -37.24 0.25 -5.20
N LEU A 222 -37.62 1.54 -5.20
CA LEU A 222 -36.86 2.58 -4.54
C LEU A 222 -36.97 2.46 -3.01
N GLU A 223 -38.14 2.09 -2.48
CA GLU A 223 -38.31 1.91 -1.03
C GLU A 223 -37.41 0.79 -0.50
N LEU A 224 -37.42 -0.39 -1.15
CA LEU A 224 -36.59 -1.51 -0.73
C LEU A 224 -35.09 -1.21 -0.89
N THR A 225 -34.72 -0.45 -1.93
CA THR A 225 -33.33 -0.03 -2.14
C THR A 225 -32.86 0.93 -1.05
N ASN A 226 -33.70 1.90 -0.67
CA ASN A 226 -33.39 2.82 0.42
C ASN A 226 -33.27 2.08 1.74
N PHE A 227 -34.25 1.24 2.08
CA PHE A 227 -34.22 0.41 3.29
C PHE A 227 -32.94 -0.44 3.38
N LEU A 228 -32.52 -1.06 2.27
CA LEU A 228 -31.29 -1.84 2.22
C LEU A 228 -30.04 -0.99 2.51
N LEU A 229 -29.98 0.24 1.99
CA LEU A 229 -28.79 1.10 2.05
C LEU A 229 -28.73 2.05 3.25
N GLU A 230 -29.84 2.26 3.96
CA GLU A 230 -29.99 3.18 5.10
C GLU A 230 -28.97 2.92 6.22
N THR A 231 -28.69 1.67 6.54
CA THR A 231 -27.79 1.29 7.65
C THR A 231 -26.63 0.39 7.20
N ARG A 232 -26.01 0.75 6.08
CA ARG A 232 -24.84 0.01 5.56
C ARG A 232 -23.61 0.17 6.45
N GLN A 233 -22.86 -0.91 6.65
CA GLN A 233 -21.63 -0.90 7.47
C GLN A 233 -20.33 -0.90 6.66
N LEU A 234 -20.34 -0.43 5.41
CA LEU A 234 -19.19 -0.55 4.48
C LEU A 234 -17.92 0.20 4.94
N ASP A 235 -18.04 1.12 5.90
CA ASP A 235 -16.96 1.99 6.33
C ASP A 235 -16.56 1.79 7.81
N ARG A 236 -17.10 0.77 8.50
CA ARG A 236 -16.75 0.51 9.90
C ARG A 236 -15.52 -0.39 9.97
N ALA A 237 -14.44 0.12 10.56
CA ALA A 237 -13.32 -0.73 10.94
C ALA A 237 -13.83 -1.90 11.81
N PRO A 238 -13.44 -3.16 11.53
CA PRO A 238 -13.79 -4.27 12.40
C PRO A 238 -13.21 -4.00 13.79
N THR A 239 -14.03 -4.20 14.82
CA THR A 239 -13.59 -4.19 16.22
C THR A 239 -12.55 -5.28 16.44
N GLU A 240 -11.58 -4.97 17.31
CA GLU A 240 -10.48 -5.87 17.70
C GLU A 240 -10.96 -7.22 18.26
#